data_AF-A0A918TEK7-F1
#
_entry.id   AF-A0A918TEK7-F1
#
_cell.length_a   1.000
_cell.length_b   1.000
_cell.length_c   1.000
_cell.angle_alpha   90.00
_cell.angle_beta   90.00
_cell.angle_gamma   90.00
#
_symmetry.space_group_name_H-M   'P 1'
#
loop_
_entity.id
_entity.type
_entity.pdbx_description
1 polymer ?
#
loop_
_entity_poly.entity_id
_entity_poly.type
_entity_poly.pdbx_seq_one_letter_code
_entity_poly.pdbx_strand_id
1 'polypeptide(L)' 'MPTRRETHAGLSGPLYVLETQDHQRLVYFEGQKASVLLADPKCVSELNMRYAILRSQALTPEDTVSLLEKTLGEL' A
#
# COMPACT_ATOMS: atom_id res chain seq x y z
N MET A 1 12.96 -8.45 15.08
CA MET A 1 13.61 -9.28 14.04
C MET A 1 14.27 -10.48 14.72
N PRO A 2 14.48 -11.66 14.08
CA PRO A 2 14.05 -12.11 12.75
C PRO A 2 12.52 -12.37 12.67
N THR A 3 11.88 -13.42 12.15
CA THR A 3 12.22 -14.77 11.60
C THR A 3 11.30 -15.09 10.41
N ARG A 4 11.70 -16.00 9.52
CA ARG A 4 10.87 -16.53 8.39
C ARG A 4 10.22 -15.44 7.49
N ARG A 5 10.88 -14.30 7.26
CA ARG A 5 10.29 -13.13 6.58
C ARG A 5 10.59 -13.09 5.08
N GLU A 6 9.62 -12.68 4.26
CA GLU A 6 9.84 -12.42 2.83
C GLU A 6 10.47 -11.04 2.55
N THR A 7 10.24 -10.04 3.40
CA THR A 7 11.00 -8.76 3.35
C THR A 7 10.94 -8.02 4.70
N HIS A 8 11.92 -7.16 4.98
CA HIS A 8 12.03 -6.46 6.26
C HIS A 8 12.93 -5.22 6.17
N ALA A 9 12.82 -4.30 7.14
CA ALA A 9 13.66 -3.10 7.30
C ALA A 9 13.79 -2.18 6.05
N GLY A 10 12.99 -2.44 5.03
CA GLY A 10 13.12 -1.92 3.67
C GLY A 10 11.90 -2.27 2.82
N LEU A 11 10.71 -2.29 3.45
CA LEU A 11 9.41 -2.36 2.77
C LEU A 11 8.89 -0.95 2.46
N SER A 12 9.78 -0.10 1.94
CA SER A 12 9.60 1.23 1.31
C SER A 12 8.69 2.31 1.93
N GLY A 13 8.02 2.06 3.05
CA GLY A 13 7.07 2.98 3.68
C GLY A 13 5.67 2.94 3.06
N PRO A 14 4.69 3.62 3.68
CA PRO A 14 3.34 3.75 3.14
C PRO A 14 3.33 4.58 1.86
N LEU A 15 2.41 4.24 0.95
CA LEU A 15 2.13 4.94 -0.29
C LEU A 15 0.65 5.32 -0.35
N TYR A 16 0.38 6.57 -0.70
CA TYR A 16 -0.94 7.18 -0.74
C TYR A 16 -1.22 7.69 -2.15
N VAL A 17 -2.24 7.13 -2.80
CA VAL A 17 -2.81 7.69 -4.02
C VAL A 17 -3.82 8.76 -3.62
N LEU A 18 -3.71 9.94 -4.23
CA LEU A 18 -4.56 11.10 -3.97
C LEU A 18 -5.16 11.60 -5.29
N GLU A 19 -6.38 12.12 -5.24
CA GLU A 19 -7.00 12.87 -6.35
C GLU A 19 -7.54 14.19 -5.78
N THR A 20 -7.24 15.31 -6.45
CA THR A 20 -7.68 16.66 -6.05
C THR A 20 -9.11 16.94 -6.51
N GLN A 21 -9.69 18.05 -6.05
CA GLN A 21 -11.01 18.52 -6.53
C GLN A 21 -11.00 18.85 -8.03
N ASP A 22 -9.84 19.20 -8.60
CA ASP A 22 -9.61 19.42 -10.03
C ASP A 22 -9.28 18.12 -10.80
N HIS A 23 -9.53 16.95 -10.20
CA HIS A 23 -9.20 15.61 -10.72
C HIS A 23 -7.72 15.36 -11.05
N GLN A 24 -6.80 16.21 -10.58
CA GLN A 24 -5.36 15.95 -10.69
C GLN A 24 -4.98 14.84 -9.71
N ARG A 25 -4.27 13.81 -10.19
CA ARG A 25 -3.75 12.73 -9.35
C ARG A 25 -2.36 13.06 -8.85
N LEU A 26 -2.14 12.77 -7.57
CA LEU A 26 -0.86 12.91 -6.88
C LEU A 26 -0.53 11.59 -6.17
N VAL A 27 0.74 11.36 -5.89
CA VAL A 27 1.17 10.23 -5.04
C VAL A 27 2.10 10.75 -3.95
N TYR A 28 1.75 10.49 -2.70
CA TYR A 28 2.59 10.76 -1.53
C TYR A 28 3.14 9.44 -0.99
N PHE A 29 4.41 9.41 -0.57
CA PHE A 29 4.97 8.25 0.11
C PHE A 29 6.02 8.65 1.15
N GLU A 30 6.11 7.88 2.24
CA GLU A 30 6.96 8.21 3.39
C GLU A 30 8.21 7.32 3.41
N GLY A 31 9.25 7.76 2.69
CA GLY A 31 10.54 7.10 2.69
C GLY A 31 11.28 7.28 4.03
N GLN A 32 12.10 6.30 4.40
CA GLN A 32 12.80 6.21 5.70
C GLN A 32 13.68 7.42 6.08
N LYS A 33 13.99 8.30 5.12
CA LYS A 33 14.80 9.51 5.30
C LYS A 33 14.03 10.81 4.97
N ALA A 34 12.97 10.73 4.19
CA ALA A 34 12.16 11.86 3.73
C ALA A 34 10.87 11.35 3.08
N SER A 35 9.77 12.05 3.33
CA SER A 35 8.53 11.86 2.56
C SER A 35 8.56 12.69 1.28
N VAL A 36 7.90 12.20 0.22
CA VAL A 36 7.89 12.83 -1.10
C VAL A 36 6.46 12.90 -1.64
N LEU A 37 6.08 14.07 -2.16
CA LEU A 37 4.86 14.26 -2.95
C LEU A 37 5.24 14.34 -4.44
N LEU A 38 4.62 13.49 -5.26
CA LEU A 38 4.82 13.43 -6.71
C LEU A 38 3.56 13.92 -7.43
N ALA A 39 3.77 14.88 -8.34
CA ALA A 39 2.77 15.42 -9.26
C ALA A 39 3.10 15.12 -10.74
N ASP A 40 4.26 14.52 -11.04
CA ASP A 40 4.62 14.14 -12.40
C ASP A 40 3.67 13.05 -12.93
N PRO A 41 2.97 13.26 -14.06
CA PRO A 41 1.96 12.31 -14.55
C PRO A 41 2.50 10.91 -14.85
N LYS A 42 3.78 10.77 -15.23
CA LYS A 42 4.37 9.47 -15.54
C LYS A 42 4.62 8.67 -14.26
N CYS A 43 5.28 9.28 -13.26
CA CYS A 43 5.50 8.65 -11.96
C CYS A 43 4.17 8.37 -11.22
N VAL A 44 3.21 9.29 -11.29
CA VAL A 44 1.87 9.10 -10.74
C VAL A 44 1.14 7.93 -11.42
N SER A 45 1.22 7.79 -12.75
CA SER A 45 0.61 6.69 -13.49
C SER A 45 1.20 5.32 -13.12
N GLU A 46 2.53 5.21 -13.04
CA GLU A 46 3.24 3.98 -12.66
C GLU A 46 2.81 3.49 -11.26
N LEU A 47 2.82 4.40 -10.28
CA LEU A 47 2.47 4.08 -8.89
C LEU A 47 0.97 3.79 -8.72
N ASN A 48 0.09 4.43 -9.51
CA ASN A 48 -1.33 4.08 -9.57
C ASN A 48 -1.55 2.66 -10.11
N MET A 49 -0.85 2.27 -11.17
CA MET A 49 -0.97 0.91 -11.73
C MET A 49 -0.48 -0.14 -10.74
N ARG A 50 0.61 0.14 -10.01
CA ARG A 50 1.11 -0.73 -8.93
C ARG A 50 0.10 -0.88 -7.79
N TYR A 51 -0.54 0.22 -7.37
CA TYR A 51 -1.61 0.18 -6.36
C TYR A 51 -2.82 -0.63 -6.84
N ALA A 52 -3.24 -0.48 -8.10
CA ALA A 52 -4.36 -1.23 -8.67
C ALA A 52 -4.11 -2.75 -8.66
N ILE A 53 -2.90 -3.19 -9.02
CA ILE A 53 -2.50 -4.60 -8.97
C ILE A 53 -2.54 -5.12 -7.53
N LEU A 54 -1.92 -4.41 -6.58
CA LEU A 54 -1.92 -4.80 -5.16
C LEU A 54 -3.36 -4.91 -4.61
N ARG A 55 -4.24 -3.96 -4.94
CA ARG A 55 -5.65 -4.00 -4.52
C ARG A 55 -6.42 -5.18 -5.14
N SER A 56 -6.10 -5.58 -6.38
CA SER A 56 -6.72 -6.77 -7.01
C SER A 56 -6.27 -8.11 -6.43
N GLN A 57 -5.18 -8.11 -5.64
CA GLN A 57 -4.64 -9.28 -4.95
C GLN A 57 -4.94 -9.28 -3.45
N ALA A 58 -5.60 -8.24 -2.94
CA ALA A 58 -6.02 -8.16 -1.55
C ALA A 58 -7.22 -9.08 -1.29
N LEU A 59 -7.30 -9.59 -0.06
CA LEU A 59 -8.47 -10.34 0.42
C LEU A 59 -9.73 -9.46 0.43
N THR A 60 -10.90 -10.11 0.35
CA THR A 60 -12.17 -9.43 0.62
C THR A 60 -12.25 -9.00 2.10
N PRO A 61 -13.12 -8.04 2.47
CA PRO A 61 -13.39 -7.73 3.88
C PRO A 61 -13.77 -8.99 4.68
N GLU A 62 -14.56 -9.87 4.10
CA GLU A 62 -15.06 -11.10 4.70
C GLU A 62 -13.94 -12.13 4.93
N ASP A 63 -13.10 -12.39 3.91
CA ASP A 63 -11.93 -13.25 4.03
C ASP A 63 -10.91 -12.69 5.05
N THR A 64 -10.79 -11.37 5.11
CA THR A 64 -9.89 -10.68 6.06
C THR A 64 -10.35 -10.88 7.51
N VAL A 65 -11.66 -10.77 7.78
CA VAL A 65 -12.23 -11.05 9.10
C VAL A 65 -12.00 -12.51 9.49
N SER A 66 -12.33 -13.46 8.60
CA SER A 66 -12.15 -14.89 8.89
C SER A 66 -10.68 -15.27 9.14
N LEU A 67 -9.73 -14.65 8.43
CA LEU A 67 -8.31 -14.81 8.68
C LEU A 67 -7.89 -14.25 10.06
N LEU A 68 -8.46 -13.12 10.49
CA LEU A 68 -8.17 -12.52 11.79
C LEU A 68 -8.72 -13.37 12.94
N GLU A 69 -9.98 -13.79 12.89
CA GLU A 69 -10.62 -14.68 13.89
C GLU A 69 -9.79 -15.96 14.11
N LYS A 70 -9.41 -16.62 13.00
CA LYS A 70 -8.55 -17.81 13.01
C LYS A 70 -7.13 -17.54 13.55
N THR A 71 -6.61 -16.32 13.37
CA THR A 71 -5.28 -15.94 13.87
C THR A 71 -5.31 -15.58 15.36
N LEU A 72 -6.44 -15.06 15.85
CA LEU A 72 -6.70 -14.81 17.28
C LEU A 72 -7.03 -16.09 18.05
N GLY A 73 -7.48 -17.15 17.37
CA GLY A 73 -7.75 -18.46 17.96
C GLY A 73 -9.18 -18.63 18.48
N GLU A 74 -10.14 -17.89 17.93
CA GLU A 74 -11.57 -17.97 18.31
C GLU A 74 -12.34 -19.07 17.54
N LEU A 75 -11.62 -20.03 16.93
CA LEU A 75 -12.12 -21.22 16.21
C LEU A 75 -11.18 -22.44 16.40
#